data_AF-A0A2I2FA87-F1
#
_entry.id   AF-A0A2I2FA87-F1
#
_cell.length_a   1.000
_cell.length_b   1.000
_cell.length_c   1.000
_cell.angle_alpha   90.00
_cell.angle_beta   90.00
_cell.angle_gamma   90.00
#
_symmetry.space_group_name_H-M   'P 1'
#
loop_
_entity.id
_entity.type
_entity.pdbx_description
1 polymer ?
#
loop_
_entity_poly.entity_id
_entity_poly.type
_entity_poly.pdbx_seq_one_letter_code
_entity_poly.pdbx_strand_id
1 'polypeptide(L)'
;MALPTILTFLVFSATSAATSITPPEGCPIPTWTVTTFNWYNGSHSLDCIHNEEDKNAQGCLCGRGWCEPNPTTCNGSMVPVCYTGMPNYEPWGYGPAQTLDIVFEDGLACHDEYIGYRIHDIGNGASNCGYSDRGAGRIVSFYGGSNDETSVGRIDYKLGSGHALTCANGSRITYSGSTEFALSCVHDAFFNATCTAEVFEVPVLNYSLVN
;
A
#
# COMPACT_ATOMS: atom_id res chain seq x y z
N MET A 1 26.97 -41.10 10.36
CA MET A 1 26.74 -40.09 9.32
C MET A 1 25.29 -40.21 8.89
N ALA A 2 24.43 -39.30 9.35
CA ALA A 2 23.01 -39.28 8.99
C ALA A 2 22.80 -38.14 8.00
N LEU A 3 22.28 -38.45 6.81
CA LEU A 3 21.87 -37.44 5.82
C LEU A 3 20.54 -36.81 6.26
N PRO A 4 20.38 -35.49 6.20
CA PRO A 4 19.06 -34.86 6.34
C PRO A 4 18.36 -34.88 4.98
N THR A 5 17.19 -35.52 4.94
CA THR A 5 16.27 -35.48 3.80
C THR A 5 15.59 -34.11 3.78
N ILE A 6 15.91 -33.27 2.80
CA ILE A 6 15.26 -31.97 2.59
C ILE A 6 13.88 -32.24 1.97
N LEU A 7 12.82 -31.91 2.71
CA LEU A 7 11.44 -31.97 2.25
C LEU A 7 11.09 -30.63 1.61
N THR A 8 11.06 -30.59 0.27
CA THR A 8 10.66 -29.40 -0.49
C THR A 8 9.14 -29.24 -0.39
N PHE A 9 8.67 -28.26 0.39
CA PHE A 9 7.26 -27.86 0.39
C PHE A 9 6.97 -27.06 -0.89
N LEU A 10 6.28 -27.67 -1.84
CA LEU A 10 5.65 -26.96 -2.96
C LEU A 10 4.44 -26.21 -2.41
N VAL A 11 4.60 -24.90 -2.22
CA VAL A 11 3.47 -24.00 -1.93
C VAL A 11 2.64 -23.92 -3.21
N PHE A 12 1.45 -24.51 -3.18
CA PHE A 12 0.45 -24.34 -4.22
C PHE A 12 -0.11 -22.92 -4.09
N SER A 13 0.35 -22.00 -4.95
CA SER A 13 -0.35 -20.74 -5.17
C SER A 13 -1.71 -21.06 -5.75
N ALA A 14 -2.74 -21.06 -4.90
CA ALA A 14 -4.12 -21.09 -5.34
C ALA A 14 -4.40 -19.74 -6.03
N THR A 15 -4.19 -19.67 -7.34
CA THR A 15 -4.80 -18.64 -8.17
C THR A 15 -6.30 -18.78 -8.01
N SER A 16 -6.88 -17.96 -7.13
CA SER A 16 -8.32 -17.78 -7.00
C SER A 16 -8.88 -17.55 -8.40
N ALA A 17 -9.69 -18.50 -8.88
CA ALA A 17 -10.33 -18.38 -10.18
C ALA A 17 -11.16 -17.09 -10.17
N ALA A 18 -10.79 -16.14 -11.02
CA ALA A 18 -11.50 -14.89 -11.18
C ALA A 18 -13.00 -15.19 -11.42
N THR A 19 -13.84 -14.73 -10.51
CA THR A 19 -15.30 -14.84 -10.65
C THR A 19 -15.72 -13.91 -11.79
N SER A 20 -15.87 -14.48 -12.98
CA SER A 20 -16.36 -13.76 -14.16
C SER A 20 -17.75 -13.19 -13.88
N ILE A 21 -17.85 -11.86 -13.73
CA ILE A 21 -19.15 -11.17 -13.72
C ILE A 21 -19.71 -11.08 -15.14
N THR A 22 -21.05 -11.01 -15.24
CA THR A 22 -21.73 -10.68 -16.49
C THR A 22 -22.50 -9.37 -16.28
N PRO A 23 -21.99 -8.23 -16.78
CA PRO A 23 -22.73 -6.97 -16.73
C PRO A 23 -23.94 -7.02 -17.67
N PRO A 24 -24.85 -6.03 -17.60
CA PRO A 24 -25.96 -5.92 -18.54
C PRO A 24 -25.47 -5.87 -19.99
N GLU A 25 -26.30 -6.39 -20.90
CA GLU A 25 -25.97 -6.41 -22.33
C GLU A 25 -25.64 -5.00 -22.84
N GLY A 26 -24.53 -4.90 -23.59
CA GLY A 26 -24.05 -3.63 -24.13
C GLY A 26 -23.27 -2.75 -23.15
N CYS A 27 -22.96 -3.21 -21.93
CA CYS A 27 -22.06 -2.54 -21.01
C CYS A 27 -20.60 -3.04 -21.16
N PRO A 28 -19.61 -2.15 -21.28
CA PRO A 28 -18.20 -2.55 -21.41
C PRO A 28 -17.62 -3.06 -20.08
N ILE A 29 -16.82 -4.12 -20.10
CA ILE A 29 -16.06 -4.60 -18.93
C ILE A 29 -14.63 -4.04 -19.04
N PRO A 30 -14.15 -3.27 -18.04
CA PRO A 30 -12.77 -2.82 -18.04
C PRO A 30 -11.82 -3.96 -17.65
N THR A 31 -10.59 -3.88 -18.15
CA THR A 31 -9.45 -4.68 -17.67
C THR A 31 -8.54 -3.77 -16.87
N TRP A 32 -8.16 -4.19 -15.67
CA TRP A 32 -7.26 -3.42 -14.80
C TRP A 32 -5.96 -4.18 -14.60
N THR A 33 -4.97 -3.88 -15.43
CA THR A 33 -3.64 -4.48 -15.35
C THR A 33 -2.70 -3.57 -14.59
N VAL A 34 -2.12 -4.04 -13.49
CA VAL A 34 -1.02 -3.35 -12.80
C VAL A 34 0.30 -3.74 -13.48
N THR A 35 0.98 -2.75 -14.04
CA THR A 35 2.24 -2.93 -14.79
C THR A 35 3.47 -2.57 -13.96
N THR A 36 3.30 -1.76 -12.92
CA THR A 36 4.36 -1.42 -11.98
C THR A 36 3.76 -1.38 -10.58
N PHE A 37 4.42 -2.06 -9.65
CA PHE A 37 4.11 -2.02 -8.24
C PHE A 37 5.43 -1.92 -7.48
N ASN A 38 5.64 -0.78 -6.80
CA ASN A 38 6.79 -0.58 -5.92
C ASN A 38 6.29 -0.06 -4.58
N TRP A 39 6.68 -0.73 -3.52
CA TRP A 39 6.36 -0.32 -2.16
C TRP A 39 7.64 -0.27 -1.34
N TYR A 40 8.02 0.92 -0.92
CA TYR A 40 9.11 1.12 0.02
C TYR A 40 8.53 1.30 1.43
N ASN A 41 8.87 0.38 2.33
CA ASN A 41 8.42 0.38 3.72
C ASN A 41 9.62 0.45 4.66
N GLY A 42 9.75 1.57 5.37
CA GLY A 42 10.80 1.78 6.36
C GLY A 42 10.52 1.02 7.67
N SER A 43 11.56 0.53 8.32
CA SER A 43 11.47 -0.19 9.61
C SER A 43 11.25 0.71 10.82
N HIS A 44 11.32 2.02 10.63
CA HIS A 44 11.28 3.03 11.68
C HIS A 44 10.04 3.93 11.61
N SER A 45 8.99 3.51 10.92
CA SER A 45 7.69 4.19 10.99
C SER A 45 7.04 4.02 12.34
N LEU A 46 6.53 5.12 12.90
CA LEU A 46 5.79 5.14 14.15
C LEU A 46 4.29 5.26 13.86
N ASP A 47 3.48 4.35 14.42
CA ASP A 47 2.02 4.51 14.50
C ASP A 47 1.65 5.27 15.78
N CYS A 48 1.67 6.59 15.68
CA CYS A 48 1.31 7.50 16.77
C CYS A 48 -0.17 7.44 17.19
N ILE A 49 -1.02 6.62 16.57
CA ILE A 49 -2.47 6.59 16.82
C ILE A 49 -2.93 5.25 17.40
N HIS A 50 -2.49 4.10 16.88
CA HIS A 50 -2.99 2.80 17.32
C HIS A 50 -1.95 1.97 18.08
N ASN A 51 -0.65 2.25 17.93
CA ASN A 51 0.41 1.54 18.64
C ASN A 51 0.87 2.30 19.90
N GLU A 52 0.76 1.65 21.07
CA GLU A 52 1.16 2.25 22.36
C GLU A 52 2.68 2.36 22.53
N GLU A 53 3.46 1.44 21.96
CA GLU A 53 4.92 1.53 21.96
C GLU A 53 5.38 2.73 21.14
N ASP A 54 4.83 2.89 19.95
CA ASP A 54 5.16 3.98 19.03
C ASP A 54 4.75 5.34 19.59
N LYS A 55 3.57 5.44 20.23
CA LYS A 55 3.14 6.66 20.95
C LYS A 55 4.14 7.12 21.98
N ASN A 56 4.80 6.18 22.66
CA ASN A 56 5.75 6.46 23.72
C ASN A 56 7.20 6.58 23.22
N ALA A 57 7.45 6.36 21.92
CA ALA A 57 8.76 6.44 21.31
C ALA A 57 9.40 7.83 21.56
N GLN A 58 10.66 7.79 22.00
CA GLN A 58 11.46 8.98 22.26
C GLN A 58 12.43 9.21 21.10
N GLY A 59 12.48 10.44 20.61
CA GLY A 59 13.43 10.88 19.58
C GLY A 59 14.40 11.89 20.18
N CYS A 60 15.62 11.97 19.65
CA CYS A 60 16.53 13.04 20.04
C CYS A 60 16.36 14.26 19.13
N LEU A 61 15.96 15.39 19.72
CA LEU A 61 15.83 16.67 19.05
C LEU A 61 17.14 17.46 19.14
N CYS A 62 17.95 17.43 18.06
CA CYS A 62 19.20 18.19 17.94
C CYS A 62 18.96 19.51 17.20
N GLY A 63 18.62 20.58 17.93
CA GLY A 63 18.42 21.91 17.35
C GLY A 63 17.08 22.03 16.61
N ARG A 64 17.11 22.12 15.27
CA ARG A 64 15.89 22.25 14.42
C ARG A 64 15.48 20.94 13.73
N GLY A 65 16.14 19.83 14.01
CA GLY A 65 15.88 18.55 13.37
C GLY A 65 16.13 17.35 14.28
N TRP A 66 15.81 16.17 13.78
CA TRP A 66 15.99 14.89 14.46
C TRP A 66 17.41 14.36 14.28
N CYS A 67 17.93 13.76 15.33
CA CYS A 67 19.19 13.03 15.32
C CYS A 67 19.02 11.67 16.04
N GLU A 68 20.13 10.95 16.29
CA GLU A 68 20.09 9.52 16.63
C GLU A 68 19.36 9.39 17.94
N PRO A 69 18.31 8.55 18.04
CA PRO A 69 17.49 8.43 19.25
C PRO A 69 18.27 7.63 20.31
N ASN A 70 19.43 8.13 20.70
CA ASN A 70 20.31 7.54 21.69
C ASN A 70 20.37 8.47 22.90
N PRO A 71 19.76 8.10 24.04
CA PRO A 71 19.74 8.93 25.25
C PRO A 71 21.12 9.34 25.77
N THR A 72 22.17 8.57 25.45
CA THR A 72 23.53 8.80 25.93
C THR A 72 24.31 9.76 25.04
N THR A 73 24.04 9.77 23.74
CA THR A 73 24.74 10.60 22.74
C THR A 73 23.87 11.72 22.17
N CYS A 74 22.64 11.85 22.67
CA CYS A 74 21.69 12.87 22.26
C CYS A 74 22.25 14.27 22.54
N ASN A 75 22.73 14.94 21.49
CA ASN A 75 23.21 16.32 21.55
C ASN A 75 22.04 17.31 21.47
N GLY A 76 21.09 17.16 22.39
CA GLY A 76 19.78 17.76 22.32
C GLY A 76 18.90 17.35 23.51
N SER A 77 17.60 17.18 23.26
CA SER A 77 16.66 16.64 24.25
C SER A 77 15.95 15.42 23.71
N MET A 78 15.87 14.36 24.53
CA MET A 78 14.96 13.26 24.26
C MET A 78 13.54 13.76 24.48
N VAL A 79 12.69 13.65 23.45
CA VAL A 79 11.32 14.13 23.48
C VAL A 79 10.37 13.07 22.92
N PRO A 80 9.13 13.01 23.43
CA PRO A 80 8.13 12.06 22.95
C PRO A 80 7.69 12.44 21.54
N VAL A 81 8.05 11.61 20.56
CA VAL A 81 7.99 11.94 19.13
C VAL A 81 6.58 12.34 18.70
N CYS A 82 5.60 11.50 19.03
CA CYS A 82 4.20 11.64 18.65
C CYS A 82 3.50 12.89 19.23
N TYR A 83 4.11 13.57 20.20
CA TYR A 83 3.52 14.73 20.87
C TYR A 83 4.17 16.07 20.49
N THR A 84 5.20 16.05 19.65
CA THR A 84 5.96 17.28 19.32
C THR A 84 5.29 18.15 18.26
N GLY A 85 4.46 17.57 17.37
CA GLY A 85 3.81 18.29 16.28
C GLY A 85 4.76 18.92 15.24
N MET A 86 6.04 18.52 15.21
CA MET A 86 7.05 19.08 14.29
C MET A 86 6.85 18.61 12.85
N PRO A 87 6.92 19.46 11.80
CA PRO A 87 6.50 19.12 10.44
C PRO A 87 7.54 18.40 9.54
N ASN A 88 8.39 17.49 10.05
CA ASN A 88 9.43 16.87 9.21
C ASN A 88 9.46 15.34 9.40
N TYR A 89 8.70 14.62 8.55
CA TYR A 89 8.31 13.22 8.77
C TYR A 89 8.85 12.20 7.75
N GLU A 90 10.11 11.75 7.84
CA GLU A 90 10.57 10.55 7.10
C GLU A 90 11.47 9.67 8.00
N PRO A 91 11.05 8.45 8.40
CA PRO A 91 9.72 8.02 8.83
C PRO A 91 9.57 7.74 10.36
N TRP A 92 10.52 7.84 11.28
CA TRP A 92 11.18 9.05 11.80
C TRP A 92 12.50 8.66 12.46
N GLY A 93 13.58 9.26 11.98
CA GLY A 93 14.92 9.09 12.49
C GLY A 93 15.72 8.12 11.64
N TYR A 94 16.34 8.65 10.58
CA TYR A 94 17.34 8.01 9.70
C TYR A 94 16.83 7.10 8.57
N GLY A 95 15.55 6.75 8.56
CA GLY A 95 14.98 5.97 7.46
C GLY A 95 14.65 6.82 6.23
N PRO A 96 14.70 6.27 5.02
CA PRO A 96 14.11 6.88 3.83
C PRO A 96 12.57 6.97 3.91
N ALA A 97 11.97 7.89 3.15
CA ALA A 97 10.52 8.04 3.03
C ALA A 97 9.81 6.74 2.66
N GLN A 98 8.70 6.41 3.32
CA GLN A 98 7.84 5.31 2.90
C GLN A 98 6.98 5.73 1.71
N THR A 99 7.02 4.96 0.63
CA THR A 99 6.30 5.27 -0.61
C THR A 99 5.61 4.05 -1.18
N LEU A 100 4.52 4.28 -1.91
CA LEU A 100 3.82 3.27 -2.71
C LEU A 100 3.53 3.86 -4.08
N ASP A 101 4.04 3.20 -5.10
CA ASP A 101 3.82 3.52 -6.51
C ASP A 101 3.11 2.36 -7.20
N ILE A 102 1.96 2.63 -7.80
CA ILE A 102 1.18 1.66 -8.58
C ILE A 102 0.85 2.27 -9.93
N VAL A 103 1.21 1.60 -11.02
CA VAL A 103 0.93 2.06 -12.38
C VAL A 103 0.09 1.02 -13.10
N PHE A 104 -1.04 1.45 -13.63
CA PHE A 104 -1.93 0.65 -14.44
C PHE A 104 -1.63 0.83 -15.94
N GLU A 105 -1.90 -0.19 -16.73
CA GLU A 105 -1.73 -0.19 -18.18
C GLU A 105 -2.56 0.91 -18.89
N ASP A 106 -3.71 1.28 -18.31
CA ASP A 106 -4.58 2.36 -18.81
C ASP A 106 -4.04 3.78 -18.54
N GLY A 107 -2.87 3.90 -17.92
CA GLY A 107 -2.20 5.15 -17.58
C GLY A 107 -2.61 5.74 -16.22
N LEU A 108 -3.44 5.07 -15.42
CA LEU A 108 -3.63 5.47 -14.01
C LEU A 108 -2.33 5.23 -13.24
N ALA A 109 -1.82 6.28 -12.61
CA ALA A 109 -0.71 6.19 -11.68
C ALA A 109 -1.14 6.61 -10.28
N CYS A 110 -0.75 5.81 -9.31
CA CYS A 110 -0.91 6.00 -7.89
C CYS A 110 0.44 6.32 -7.29
N HIS A 111 0.52 7.39 -6.51
CA HIS A 111 1.65 7.64 -5.64
C HIS A 111 1.11 7.99 -4.26
N ASP A 112 1.62 7.30 -3.25
CA ASP A 112 1.29 7.52 -1.86
C ASP A 112 2.56 7.58 -1.03
N GLU A 113 2.71 8.59 -0.18
CA GLU A 113 3.92 8.86 0.60
C GLU A 113 3.55 9.11 2.05
N TYR A 114 4.22 8.47 3.01
CA TYR A 114 3.84 8.58 4.42
C TYR A 114 3.94 10.04 4.91
N ILE A 115 2.89 10.52 5.60
CA ILE A 115 2.78 11.92 6.05
C ILE A 115 2.66 12.07 7.57
N GLY A 116 2.93 11.03 8.37
CA GLY A 116 3.04 11.19 9.84
C GLY A 116 1.74 11.28 10.65
N TYR A 117 0.59 11.52 10.02
CA TYR A 117 -0.70 11.70 10.71
C TYR A 117 -1.83 10.80 10.19
N ARG A 118 -1.49 9.65 9.60
CA ARG A 118 -2.47 8.77 8.97
C ARG A 118 -3.19 7.91 10.01
N ILE A 119 -4.48 7.65 9.76
CA ILE A 119 -5.25 6.63 10.49
C ILE A 119 -4.80 5.21 10.07
N HIS A 120 -4.20 5.06 8.89
CA HIS A 120 -3.72 3.78 8.38
C HIS A 120 -2.33 3.93 7.74
N ASP A 121 -1.44 2.96 7.98
CA ASP A 121 -0.12 2.91 7.38
C ASP A 121 -0.16 2.48 5.91
N ILE A 122 0.90 2.81 5.17
CA ILE A 122 1.10 2.29 3.81
C ILE A 122 1.23 0.76 3.91
N GLY A 123 0.38 0.03 3.17
CA GLY A 123 0.28 -1.43 3.25
C GLY A 123 -0.77 -1.94 4.25
N ASN A 124 -1.43 -1.08 5.01
CA ASN A 124 -2.51 -1.46 5.92
C ASN A 124 -3.79 -0.64 5.69
N GLY A 125 -4.01 -0.13 4.48
CA GLY A 125 -5.14 0.75 4.23
C GLY A 125 -5.31 1.28 2.81
N ALA A 126 -6.25 2.21 2.66
CA ALA A 126 -6.52 2.86 1.39
C ALA A 126 -5.38 3.81 1.03
N SER A 127 -4.70 3.55 -0.08
CA SER A 127 -3.73 4.47 -0.68
C SER A 127 -4.41 5.22 -1.81
N ASN A 128 -4.73 6.50 -1.57
CA ASN A 128 -5.55 7.26 -2.50
C ASN A 128 -4.80 7.56 -3.81
N CYS A 129 -5.02 6.73 -4.82
CA CYS A 129 -4.67 7.02 -6.20
C CYS A 129 -5.55 8.13 -6.76
N GLY A 130 -4.96 9.25 -7.20
CA GLY A 130 -5.72 10.33 -7.82
C GLY A 130 -6.42 11.24 -6.80
N TYR A 131 -5.64 12.09 -6.12
CA TYR A 131 -6.14 13.12 -5.21
C TYR A 131 -7.03 14.18 -5.91
N SER A 132 -7.05 14.22 -7.24
CA SER A 132 -7.83 15.17 -8.04
C SER A 132 -9.35 14.91 -8.00
N ASP A 133 -9.79 13.71 -7.66
CA ASP A 133 -11.16 13.28 -7.94
C ASP A 133 -11.99 13.00 -6.67
N ARG A 134 -11.79 13.81 -5.63
CA ARG A 134 -12.45 13.76 -4.31
C ARG A 134 -13.92 13.28 -4.40
N GLY A 135 -14.16 12.01 -4.09
CA GLY A 135 -15.48 11.40 -3.94
C GLY A 135 -16.09 10.75 -5.19
N ALA A 136 -15.53 10.98 -6.38
CA ALA A 136 -16.04 10.43 -7.65
C ALA A 136 -14.99 9.68 -8.48
N GLY A 137 -13.75 9.62 -7.97
CA GLY A 137 -12.54 9.09 -8.62
C GLY A 137 -12.40 7.56 -8.65
N ARG A 138 -11.26 7.13 -9.18
CA ARG A 138 -10.78 5.74 -9.12
C ARG A 138 -10.10 5.53 -7.77
N ILE A 139 -10.64 4.66 -6.92
CA ILE A 139 -10.12 4.39 -5.58
C ILE A 139 -9.39 3.06 -5.63
N VAL A 140 -8.13 3.05 -5.21
CA VAL A 140 -7.34 1.83 -5.04
C VAL A 140 -6.96 1.73 -3.57
N SER A 141 -7.07 0.55 -2.97
CA SER A 141 -6.59 0.28 -1.62
C SER A 141 -5.57 -0.83 -1.68
N PHE A 142 -4.51 -0.74 -0.88
CA PHE A 142 -3.45 -1.74 -0.83
C PHE A 142 -3.28 -2.28 0.60
N TYR A 143 -3.26 -3.60 0.70
CA TYR A 143 -3.02 -4.33 1.94
C TYR A 143 -1.87 -5.30 1.70
N GLY A 144 -0.88 -5.33 2.59
CA GLY A 144 0.27 -6.22 2.44
C GLY A 144 1.22 -6.12 3.62
N GLY A 145 2.02 -7.17 3.83
CA GLY A 145 3.09 -7.19 4.81
C GLY A 145 4.45 -7.14 4.13
N SER A 146 5.40 -6.39 4.68
CA SER A 146 6.77 -6.32 4.17
C SER A 146 7.79 -6.99 5.10
N ASN A 147 7.34 -7.78 6.08
CA ASN A 147 8.22 -8.38 7.09
C ASN A 147 8.98 -9.60 6.56
N ASP A 148 8.45 -10.26 5.54
CA ASP A 148 9.00 -11.46 4.95
C ASP A 148 9.54 -11.17 3.55
N GLU A 149 10.55 -11.93 3.10
CA GLU A 149 11.09 -11.81 1.73
C GLU A 149 10.01 -12.05 0.65
N THR A 150 9.02 -12.89 0.99
CA THR A 150 7.85 -13.14 0.14
C THR A 150 6.59 -13.06 0.98
N SER A 151 5.61 -12.28 0.52
CA SER A 151 4.31 -12.14 1.19
C SER A 151 3.17 -12.05 0.17
N VAL A 152 1.95 -11.89 0.67
CA VAL A 152 0.76 -11.70 -0.17
C VAL A 152 0.29 -10.26 -0.01
N GLY A 153 0.20 -9.56 -1.14
CA GLY A 153 -0.48 -8.27 -1.25
C GLY A 153 -1.92 -8.47 -1.71
N ARG A 154 -2.80 -7.55 -1.34
CA ARG A 154 -4.17 -7.43 -1.86
C ARG A 154 -4.40 -6.01 -2.34
N ILE A 155 -4.94 -5.87 -3.53
CA ILE A 155 -5.46 -4.60 -4.04
C ILE A 155 -6.97 -4.68 -4.19
N ASP A 156 -7.65 -3.66 -3.69
CA ASP A 156 -9.06 -3.41 -3.99
C ASP A 156 -9.15 -2.21 -4.93
N TYR A 157 -9.87 -2.35 -6.03
CA TYR A 157 -10.09 -1.29 -7.01
C TYR A 157 -11.59 -0.97 -7.09
N LYS A 158 -11.93 0.32 -7.01
CA LYS A 158 -13.29 0.81 -7.19
C LYS A 158 -13.32 1.99 -8.16
N LEU A 159 -14.11 1.83 -9.23
CA LEU A 159 -14.44 2.90 -10.17
C LEU A 159 -15.57 3.76 -9.59
N GLY A 160 -15.29 5.00 -9.23
CA GLY A 160 -16.31 5.94 -8.76
C GLY A 160 -17.28 6.39 -9.86
N SER A 161 -18.39 7.00 -9.46
CA SER A 161 -19.45 7.45 -10.38
C SER A 161 -19.01 8.55 -11.37
N GLY A 162 -17.93 9.28 -11.06
CA GLY A 162 -17.33 10.25 -11.97
C GLY A 162 -16.70 9.60 -13.20
N HIS A 163 -16.21 8.36 -13.04
CA HIS A 163 -15.57 7.56 -14.09
C HIS A 163 -16.46 6.41 -14.59
N ALA A 164 -17.76 6.45 -14.28
CA ALA A 164 -18.69 5.43 -14.74
C ALA A 164 -18.70 5.33 -16.27
N LEU A 165 -18.60 4.10 -16.78
CA LEU A 165 -18.62 3.79 -18.20
C LEU A 165 -20.04 3.90 -18.76
N THR A 166 -20.15 4.19 -20.06
CA THR A 166 -21.44 4.30 -20.74
C THR A 166 -21.77 3.00 -21.46
N CYS A 167 -22.94 2.43 -21.18
CA CYS A 167 -23.48 1.28 -21.91
C CYS A 167 -24.13 1.72 -23.23
N ALA A 168 -24.36 0.78 -24.15
CA ALA A 168 -24.97 1.06 -25.45
C ALA A 168 -26.37 1.71 -25.37
N ASN A 169 -27.11 1.47 -24.29
CA ASN A 169 -28.44 2.07 -24.02
C ASN A 169 -28.37 3.46 -23.36
N GLY A 170 -27.18 4.03 -23.17
CA GLY A 170 -26.97 5.34 -22.52
C GLY A 170 -26.94 5.30 -20.99
N SER A 171 -27.21 4.15 -20.36
CA SER A 171 -27.03 3.99 -18.91
C SER A 171 -25.56 4.05 -18.53
N ARG A 172 -25.29 4.42 -17.27
CA ARG A 172 -23.93 4.53 -16.72
C ARG A 172 -23.68 3.40 -15.72
N ILE A 173 -22.48 2.83 -15.74
CA ILE A 173 -22.11 1.68 -14.92
C ILE A 173 -20.75 1.89 -14.26
N THR A 174 -20.64 1.50 -13.00
CA THR A 174 -19.39 1.45 -12.23
C THR A 174 -19.02 0.02 -11.93
N TYR A 175 -17.75 -0.20 -11.63
CA TYR A 175 -17.17 -1.50 -11.38
C TYR A 175 -16.30 -1.48 -10.12
N SER A 176 -16.21 -2.62 -9.46
CA SER A 176 -15.22 -2.84 -8.41
C SER A 176 -14.66 -4.25 -8.48
N GLY A 177 -13.43 -4.43 -8.00
CA GLY A 177 -12.71 -5.69 -8.05
C GLY A 177 -11.65 -5.76 -6.98
N SER A 178 -11.11 -6.95 -6.79
CA SER A 178 -10.06 -7.21 -5.82
C SER A 178 -9.21 -8.39 -6.30
N THR A 179 -7.93 -8.37 -5.99
CA THR A 179 -7.03 -9.50 -6.25
C THR A 179 -5.96 -9.59 -5.18
N GLU A 180 -5.51 -10.81 -4.95
CA GLU A 180 -4.30 -11.09 -4.19
C GLU A 180 -3.15 -11.38 -5.17
N PHE A 181 -1.95 -10.92 -4.84
CA PHE A 181 -0.77 -11.07 -5.67
C PHE A 181 0.46 -11.31 -4.79
N ALA A 182 1.46 -11.96 -5.37
CA ALA A 182 2.73 -12.22 -4.68
C ALA A 182 3.54 -10.92 -4.59
N LEU A 183 4.02 -10.62 -3.38
CA LEU A 183 4.98 -9.56 -3.10
C LEU A 183 6.36 -10.18 -2.88
N SER A 184 7.38 -9.59 -3.50
CA SER A 184 8.78 -9.92 -3.29
C SER A 184 9.48 -8.71 -2.67
N CYS A 185 9.97 -8.87 -1.46
CA CYS A 185 10.58 -7.82 -0.66
C CYS A 185 12.08 -8.08 -0.45
N VAL A 186 12.89 -7.03 -0.56
CA VAL A 186 14.30 -7.04 -0.20
C VAL A 186 14.52 -6.08 0.96
N HIS A 187 15.17 -6.57 2.01
CA HIS A 187 15.52 -5.76 3.18
C HIS A 187 16.96 -5.25 3.10
N ASP A 188 17.16 -4.00 3.47
CA ASP A 188 18.50 -3.45 3.69
C ASP A 188 19.05 -3.79 5.09
N ALA A 189 20.24 -3.27 5.42
CA ALA A 189 20.90 -3.52 6.71
C ALA A 189 20.12 -2.97 7.93
N PHE A 190 19.15 -2.08 7.70
CA PHE A 190 18.27 -1.51 8.71
C PHE A 190 16.88 -2.13 8.69
N PHE A 191 16.69 -3.21 7.92
CA PHE A 191 15.42 -3.89 7.73
C PHE A 191 14.35 -3.04 7.01
N ASN A 192 14.76 -2.00 6.27
CA ASN A 192 13.83 -1.31 5.38
C ASN A 192 13.54 -2.22 4.19
N ALA A 193 12.27 -2.39 3.86
CA ALA A 193 11.81 -3.26 2.80
C ALA A 193 11.57 -2.47 1.50
N THR A 194 12.12 -2.96 0.40
CA THR A 194 11.68 -2.59 -0.95
C THR A 194 10.93 -3.78 -1.55
N CYS A 195 9.62 -3.64 -1.68
CA CYS A 195 8.71 -4.67 -2.17
C CYS A 195 8.26 -4.38 -3.60
N THR A 196 8.26 -5.41 -4.43
CA THR A 196 7.81 -5.37 -5.82
C THR A 196 6.87 -6.52 -6.12
N ALA A 197 6.10 -6.41 -7.21
CA ALA A 197 5.28 -7.49 -7.73
C ALA A 197 5.46 -7.61 -9.24
N GLU A 198 5.29 -8.83 -9.77
CA GLU A 198 5.13 -9.04 -11.20
C GLU A 198 3.83 -8.40 -11.71
N VAL A 199 3.67 -8.30 -13.03
CA VAL A 199 2.43 -7.80 -13.65
C VAL A 199 1.27 -8.69 -13.23
N PHE A 200 0.17 -8.09 -12.77
CA PHE A 200 -1.06 -8.81 -12.41
C PHE A 200 -2.32 -8.06 -12.81
N GLU A 201 -3.42 -8.79 -12.93
CA GLU A 201 -4.74 -8.25 -13.21
C GLU A 201 -5.57 -8.15 -11.94
N VAL A 202 -6.32 -7.05 -11.80
CA VAL A 202 -7.39 -6.90 -10.82
C VAL A 202 -8.71 -7.28 -11.53
N PRO A 203 -9.27 -8.48 -11.28
CA PRO A 203 -10.48 -8.90 -11.94
C PRO A 203 -11.65 -8.05 -11.44
N VAL A 204 -12.56 -7.73 -12.34
CA VAL A 204 -13.80 -7.08 -11.97
C VAL A 204 -14.73 -8.10 -11.32
N LEU A 205 -15.14 -7.83 -10.07
CA LEU A 205 -15.93 -8.75 -9.25
C LEU A 205 -17.36 -8.26 -9.00
N ASN A 206 -17.63 -6.97 -9.22
CA ASN A 206 -18.96 -6.40 -9.03
C ASN A 206 -19.18 -5.18 -9.92
N TYR A 207 -20.45 -4.84 -10.15
CA TYR A 207 -20.87 -3.64 -10.86
C TYR A 207 -22.09 -2.98 -10.22
N SER A 208 -22.29 -1.70 -10.50
CA SER A 208 -23.48 -0.96 -10.08
C SER A 208 -23.85 0.09 -11.14
N LEU A 209 -25.14 0.21 -11.44
CA LEU A 209 -25.64 1.27 -12.31
C LEU A 209 -25.63 2.59 -11.55
N VAL A 210 -25.24 3.66 -12.24
CA VAL A 210 -25.30 5.03 -11.73
C VAL A 210 -26.63 5.64 -12.15
N ASN A 211 -27.38 6.10 -11.16
CA ASN A 211 -28.62 6.87 -11.36
C ASN A 211 -28.32 8.35 -11.58
#